data_AF-A0AAW0LKZ1-F1
#
_entry.id   AF-A0AAW0LKZ1-F1
#
_cell.length_a   1.000
_cell.length_b   1.000
_cell.length_c   1.000
_cell.angle_alpha   90.00
_cell.angle_beta   90.00
_cell.angle_gamma   90.00
#
_symmetry.space_group_name_H-M   'P 1'
#
loop_
_entity.id
_entity.type
_entity.pdbx_description
1 polymer ?
#
loop_
_entity_poly.entity_id
_entity_poly.type
_entity_poly.pdbx_seq_one_letter_code
_entity_poly.pdbx_strand_id
1 'polypeptide(L)'
;MGAVPSTPRGSDSRERPPDTAEYLIGTFVAEKSFPISSDFWNKLLQLPLNLHWPSHRVNHACQLFAQNNSCTRHLAKILIHLSWCLQECVSTSDASNDAYDKAVNAVYISSVFLKYLIENAKDDNLEELYLSLDENEPIPKDFVLALDKEAKMDLKSNECLKEILDCDDLTT
;
A
#
# COMPACT_ATOMS: atom_id res chain seq x y z
N MET A 1 37.33 -8.88 -48.90
CA MET A 1 37.19 -8.96 -47.43
C MET A 1 35.81 -8.42 -47.10
N GLY A 2 34.85 -9.31 -46.92
CA GLY A 2 33.42 -9.02 -46.96
C GLY A 2 32.80 -8.81 -45.57
N ALA A 3 31.80 -7.93 -45.57
CA ALA A 3 30.89 -7.49 -44.50
C ALA A 3 30.76 -8.38 -43.25
N VAL A 4 30.90 -7.73 -42.09
CA VAL A 4 30.47 -8.23 -40.78
C VAL A 4 28.95 -8.08 -40.66
N PRO A 5 28.18 -9.07 -40.18
CA PRO A 5 26.74 -8.93 -40.01
C PRO A 5 26.41 -8.00 -38.83
N SER A 6 25.70 -6.92 -39.15
CA SER A 6 25.03 -6.04 -38.19
C SER A 6 23.92 -6.82 -37.46
N THR A 7 23.96 -6.85 -36.13
CA THR A 7 22.86 -7.36 -35.30
C THR A 7 21.61 -6.48 -35.46
N PRO A 8 20.40 -7.05 -35.58
CA PRO A 8 19.23 -6.31 -36.00
C PRO A 8 18.61 -5.49 -34.87
N ARG A 9 18.32 -4.24 -35.21
CA ARG A 9 17.37 -3.35 -34.53
C ARG A 9 15.96 -3.70 -35.04
N GLY A 10 15.13 -4.27 -34.17
CA GLY A 10 13.72 -4.58 -34.44
C GLY A 10 12.91 -4.40 -33.17
N SER A 11 11.93 -3.50 -33.25
CA SER A 11 11.04 -3.01 -32.21
C SER A 11 9.94 -4.02 -31.82
N ASP A 12 9.25 -3.67 -30.73
CA ASP A 12 7.94 -4.18 -30.26
C ASP A 12 7.95 -5.42 -29.37
N SER A 13 8.46 -5.21 -28.14
CA SER A 13 7.70 -5.47 -26.91
C SER A 13 8.48 -4.86 -25.75
N ARG A 14 7.90 -3.86 -25.08
CA ARG A 14 8.43 -3.28 -23.84
C ARG A 14 8.19 -4.27 -22.70
N GLU A 15 8.76 -5.46 -22.81
CA GLU A 15 8.82 -6.44 -21.74
C GLU A 15 9.90 -5.97 -20.76
N ARG A 16 9.45 -5.28 -19.72
CA ARG A 16 10.22 -5.16 -18.47
C ARG A 16 10.69 -6.58 -18.10
N PRO A 17 11.96 -6.81 -17.73
CA PRO A 17 12.44 -8.16 -17.48
C PRO A 17 11.52 -8.84 -16.46
N PRO A 18 10.98 -10.04 -16.72
CA PRO A 18 10.15 -10.77 -15.75
C PRO A 18 10.87 -10.90 -14.38
N ASP A 19 12.19 -10.97 -14.40
CA ASP A 19 13.08 -10.94 -13.24
C ASP A 19 12.88 -9.71 -12.33
N THR A 20 12.45 -8.56 -12.88
CA THR A 20 12.21 -7.33 -12.10
C THR A 20 10.95 -7.45 -11.26
N ALA A 21 9.89 -8.03 -11.82
CA ALA A 21 8.65 -8.24 -11.07
C ALA A 21 8.85 -9.27 -9.96
N GLU A 22 9.48 -10.40 -10.29
CA GLU A 22 9.81 -11.44 -9.32
C GLU A 22 10.72 -10.91 -8.21
N TYR A 23 11.73 -10.10 -8.55
CA TYR A 23 12.59 -9.45 -7.57
C TYR A 23 11.82 -8.51 -6.65
N LEU A 24 10.95 -7.65 -7.19
CA LEU A 24 10.17 -6.69 -6.39
C LEU A 24 9.20 -7.39 -5.45
N ILE A 25 8.54 -8.46 -5.90
CA ILE A 25 7.62 -9.25 -5.06
C ILE A 25 8.41 -10.05 -4.02
N GLY A 26 9.50 -10.70 -4.41
CA GLY A 26 10.39 -11.39 -3.48
C GLY A 26 10.91 -10.44 -2.40
N THR A 27 11.27 -9.22 -2.79
CA THR A 27 11.70 -8.16 -1.87
C THR A 27 10.57 -7.69 -0.96
N PHE A 28 9.33 -7.58 -1.47
CA PHE A 28 8.15 -7.19 -0.69
C PHE A 28 7.83 -8.19 0.43
N VAL A 29 8.01 -9.49 0.18
CA VAL A 29 7.70 -10.55 1.16
C VAL A 29 8.91 -11.00 1.99
N ALA A 30 10.09 -10.47 1.70
CA ALA A 30 11.33 -10.79 2.41
C ALA A 30 11.39 -10.13 3.80
N GLU A 31 12.38 -10.54 4.58
CA GLU A 31 12.64 -10.06 5.95
C GLU A 31 13.11 -8.60 6.00
N LYS A 32 13.63 -8.07 4.90
CA LYS A 32 14.19 -6.72 4.85
C LYS A 32 13.08 -5.68 4.77
N SER A 33 13.00 -4.83 5.79
CA SER A 33 12.10 -3.68 5.81
C SER A 33 12.60 -2.54 4.92
N PHE A 34 11.66 -1.88 4.22
CA PHE A 34 11.91 -0.65 3.47
C PHE A 34 11.20 0.53 4.13
N PRO A 35 11.84 1.71 4.21
CA PRO A 35 11.17 2.93 4.65
C PRO A 35 9.97 3.26 3.74
N ILE A 36 8.92 3.84 4.30
CA ILE A 36 7.72 4.29 3.58
C ILE A 36 8.02 5.31 2.47
N SER A 37 9.12 6.06 2.59
CA SER A 37 9.58 7.02 1.58
C SER A 37 10.45 6.39 0.47
N SER A 38 10.69 5.08 0.52
CA SER A 38 11.55 4.39 -0.46
C SER A 38 10.94 4.40 -1.86
N ASP A 39 11.81 4.57 -2.86
CA ASP A 39 11.46 4.42 -4.28
C ASP A 39 11.01 3.00 -4.66
N PHE A 40 11.29 2.01 -3.80
CA PHE A 40 10.80 0.64 -3.88
C PHE A 40 9.28 0.60 -4.09
N TRP A 41 8.52 1.37 -3.30
CA TRP A 41 7.06 1.34 -3.34
C TRP A 41 6.52 1.82 -4.68
N ASN A 42 7.11 2.88 -5.23
CA ASN A 42 6.74 3.37 -6.55
C ASN A 42 7.04 2.33 -7.64
N LYS A 43 8.18 1.64 -7.56
CA LYS A 43 8.54 0.56 -8.50
C LYS A 43 7.61 -0.64 -8.39
N LEU A 44 7.25 -1.04 -7.17
CA LEU A 44 6.31 -2.12 -6.87
C LEU A 44 4.92 -1.82 -7.45
N LEU A 45 4.42 -0.60 -7.26
CA LEU A 45 3.09 -0.19 -7.74
C LEU A 45 3.02 0.13 -9.23
N GLN A 46 4.16 0.22 -9.92
CA GLN A 46 4.23 0.35 -11.38
C GLN A 46 4.36 -0.99 -12.12
N LEU A 47 4.22 -2.11 -11.40
CA LEU A 47 4.16 -3.42 -12.03
C LEU A 47 2.96 -3.52 -13.00
N PRO A 48 3.06 -4.33 -14.06
CA PRO A 48 1.96 -4.47 -15.01
C PRO A 48 0.70 -5.04 -14.32
N LEU A 49 -0.45 -4.40 -14.51
CA LEU A 49 -1.75 -4.81 -13.94
C LEU A 49 -2.19 -6.23 -14.35
N ASN A 50 -1.65 -6.74 -15.47
CA ASN A 50 -1.91 -8.08 -16.00
C ASN A 50 -0.96 -9.16 -15.47
N LEU A 51 -0.11 -8.84 -14.49
CA LEU A 51 0.82 -9.80 -13.89
C LEU A 51 0.04 -10.83 -13.04
N HIS A 52 -0.38 -11.92 -13.68
CA HIS A 52 -0.98 -13.06 -12.98
C HIS A 52 0.10 -13.83 -12.21
N TRP A 53 -0.02 -13.88 -10.88
CA TRP A 53 0.88 -14.69 -10.06
C TRP A 53 0.45 -16.16 -10.11
N PRO A 54 1.35 -17.10 -10.41
CA PRO A 54 1.05 -18.53 -10.33
C PRO A 54 0.62 -18.91 -8.90
N SER A 55 -0.49 -19.65 -8.75
CA SER A 55 -1.09 -19.93 -7.44
C SER A 55 -0.12 -20.57 -6.42
N HIS A 56 0.78 -21.45 -6.88
CA HIS A 56 1.79 -22.06 -6.01
C HIS A 56 2.78 -21.03 -5.43
N ARG A 57 3.10 -19.97 -6.19
CA ARG A 57 3.98 -18.90 -5.73
C ARG A 57 3.26 -17.96 -4.77
N VAL A 58 1.98 -17.71 -5.02
CA VAL A 58 1.14 -16.89 -4.13
C VAL A 58 1.16 -17.46 -2.71
N ASN A 59 0.90 -18.77 -2.56
CA ASN A 59 0.87 -19.39 -1.23
C ASN A 59 2.20 -19.25 -0.48
N HIS A 60 3.33 -19.54 -1.14
CA HIS A 60 4.64 -19.42 -0.52
C HIS A 60 4.99 -17.95 -0.19
N ALA A 61 4.70 -17.03 -1.10
CA ALA A 61 4.90 -15.59 -0.86
C ALA A 61 4.05 -15.09 0.30
N CYS A 62 2.79 -15.54 0.42
CA CYS A 62 1.92 -15.18 1.52
C CYS A 62 2.38 -15.76 2.86
N GLN A 63 2.92 -16.98 2.90
CA GLN A 63 3.53 -17.55 4.10
C GLN A 63 4.72 -16.71 4.57
N LEU A 64 5.65 -16.38 3.67
CA LEU A 64 6.79 -15.53 3.99
C LEU A 64 6.35 -14.13 4.45
N PHE A 65 5.40 -13.53 3.73
CA PHE A 65 4.86 -12.22 4.09
C PHE A 65 4.23 -12.23 5.48
N ALA A 66 3.44 -13.25 5.80
CA ALA A 66 2.81 -13.41 7.10
C ALA A 66 3.84 -13.47 8.25
N GLN A 67 4.91 -14.24 8.06
CA GLN A 67 6.01 -14.35 9.04
C GLN A 67 6.77 -13.03 9.21
N ASN A 68 6.97 -12.28 8.12
CA ASN A 68 7.82 -11.11 8.09
C ASN A 68 7.08 -9.79 8.37
N ASN A 69 5.75 -9.74 8.23
CA ASN A 69 4.98 -8.50 8.34
C ASN A 69 5.06 -7.88 9.75
N SER A 70 5.24 -8.70 10.80
CA SER A 70 5.45 -8.25 12.19
C SER A 70 6.65 -7.31 12.36
N CYS A 71 7.72 -7.56 11.60
CA CYS A 71 8.92 -6.74 11.62
C CYS A 71 8.93 -5.68 10.51
N THR A 72 8.50 -6.04 9.30
CA THR A 72 8.65 -5.17 8.13
C THR A 72 7.58 -4.09 8.02
N ARG A 73 6.39 -4.35 8.58
CA ARG A 73 5.18 -3.50 8.46
C ARG A 73 4.83 -3.18 7.01
N HIS A 74 5.19 -4.05 6.07
CA HIS A 74 4.97 -3.83 4.65
C HIS A 74 3.48 -3.76 4.28
N LEU A 75 2.60 -4.45 5.02
CA LEU A 75 1.15 -4.32 4.84
C LEU A 75 0.65 -2.91 5.17
N ALA A 76 1.08 -2.35 6.30
CA ALA A 76 0.72 -0.98 6.69
C ALA A 76 1.19 0.03 5.63
N LYS A 77 2.44 -0.12 5.17
CA LYS A 77 3.05 0.78 4.18
C LYS A 77 2.32 0.75 2.84
N ILE A 78 2.01 -0.43 2.31
CA ILE A 78 1.29 -0.50 1.02
C ILE A 78 -0.13 0.08 1.12
N LEU A 79 -0.80 -0.05 2.27
CA LEU A 79 -2.11 0.58 2.50
C LEU A 79 -2.00 2.12 2.58
N ILE A 80 -0.93 2.66 3.18
CA ILE A 80 -0.70 4.10 3.17
C ILE A 80 -0.40 4.60 1.75
N HIS A 81 0.40 3.86 0.98
CA HIS A 81 0.61 4.19 -0.44
C HIS A 81 -0.67 4.14 -1.26
N LEU A 82 -1.58 3.20 -0.98
CA LEU A 82 -2.90 3.18 -1.58
C LEU A 82 -3.66 4.48 -1.29
N SER A 83 -3.73 4.89 -0.02
CA SER A 83 -4.39 6.14 0.38
C SER A 83 -3.80 7.36 -0.34
N TRP A 84 -2.48 7.44 -0.50
CA TRP A 84 -1.84 8.50 -1.27
C TRP A 84 -2.19 8.49 -2.75
N CYS A 85 -2.18 7.32 -3.39
CA CYS A 85 -2.57 7.19 -4.80
C CYS A 85 -4.02 7.65 -5.00
N LEU A 86 -4.91 7.27 -4.08
CA LEU A 86 -6.32 7.70 -4.10
C LEU A 86 -6.47 9.22 -3.87
N GLN A 87 -5.70 9.79 -2.94
CA GLN A 87 -5.71 11.23 -2.69
C GLN A 87 -5.24 12.01 -3.93
N GLU A 88 -4.20 11.54 -4.62
CA GLU A 88 -3.73 12.13 -5.88
C GLU A 88 -4.83 12.09 -6.94
N CYS A 89 -5.51 10.95 -7.11
CA CYS A 89 -6.62 10.81 -8.05
C CYS A 89 -7.76 11.82 -7.82
N VAL A 90 -8.05 12.16 -6.56
CA VAL A 90 -9.11 13.10 -6.19
C VAL A 90 -8.65 14.56 -6.29
N SER A 91 -7.36 14.84 -6.07
CA SER A 91 -6.82 16.20 -6.01
C SER A 91 -6.50 16.80 -7.37
N THR A 92 -6.23 15.95 -8.38
CA THR A 92 -5.92 16.39 -9.74
C THR A 92 -7.16 16.28 -10.63
N SER A 93 -7.63 17.41 -11.18
CA SER A 93 -8.76 17.47 -12.12
C SER A 93 -8.58 16.59 -13.37
N ASP A 94 -7.34 16.26 -13.72
CA ASP A 94 -6.98 15.17 -14.63
C ASP A 94 -6.30 14.10 -13.78
N ALA A 95 -7.06 13.11 -13.30
CA ALA A 95 -6.47 11.97 -12.59
C ALA A 95 -5.38 11.37 -13.50
N SER A 96 -4.13 11.42 -13.06
CA SER A 96 -3.06 10.80 -13.82
C SER A 96 -3.39 9.31 -13.92
N ASN A 97 -3.44 8.74 -15.13
CA ASN A 97 -3.63 7.30 -15.31
C ASN A 97 -2.62 6.51 -14.45
N ASP A 98 -1.44 7.08 -14.20
CA ASP A 98 -0.40 6.52 -13.32
C ASP A 98 -0.85 6.38 -11.85
N ALA A 99 -1.48 7.40 -11.24
CA ALA A 99 -1.96 7.30 -9.86
C ALA A 99 -3.09 6.28 -9.71
N TYR A 100 -3.99 6.23 -10.68
CA TYR A 100 -5.06 5.22 -10.72
C TYR A 100 -4.50 3.81 -10.84
N ASP A 101 -3.58 3.58 -11.79
CA ASP A 101 -2.96 2.26 -12.00
C ASP A 101 -2.21 1.79 -10.75
N LYS A 102 -1.49 2.70 -10.07
CA LYS A 102 -0.83 2.41 -8.80
C LYS A 102 -1.81 2.05 -7.70
N ALA A 103 -2.94 2.76 -7.59
CA ALA A 103 -3.98 2.44 -6.63
C ALA A 103 -4.57 1.04 -6.88
N VAL A 104 -4.88 0.71 -8.14
CA VAL A 104 -5.37 -0.63 -8.51
C VAL A 104 -4.35 -1.71 -8.17
N ASN A 105 -3.06 -1.49 -8.46
CA ASN A 105 -1.99 -2.41 -8.08
C ASN A 105 -1.87 -2.56 -6.56
N ALA A 106 -1.93 -1.47 -5.81
CA ALA A 106 -1.88 -1.51 -4.35
C ALA A 106 -3.06 -2.30 -3.76
N VAL A 107 -4.27 -2.10 -4.30
CA VAL A 107 -5.47 -2.88 -3.92
C VAL A 107 -5.27 -4.35 -4.26
N TYR A 108 -4.82 -4.68 -5.47
CA TYR A 108 -4.61 -6.05 -5.88
C TYR A 108 -3.61 -6.76 -4.95
N ILE A 109 -2.41 -6.19 -4.80
CA ILE A 109 -1.36 -6.77 -3.95
C ILE A 109 -1.87 -6.93 -2.52
N SER A 110 -2.42 -5.88 -1.91
CA SER A 110 -2.92 -5.95 -0.53
C SER A 110 -4.05 -6.96 -0.36
N SER A 111 -4.97 -7.08 -1.33
CA SER A 111 -6.06 -8.06 -1.28
C SER A 111 -5.58 -9.51 -1.26
N VAL A 112 -4.52 -9.83 -2.01
CA VAL A 112 -3.93 -11.18 -2.06
C VAL A 112 -3.42 -11.59 -0.68
N PHE A 113 -2.66 -10.70 -0.02
CA PHE A 113 -2.11 -10.98 1.31
C PHE A 113 -3.16 -10.92 2.41
N LEU A 114 -4.07 -9.95 2.37
CA LEU A 114 -5.19 -9.85 3.32
C LEU A 114 -6.08 -11.08 3.27
N LYS A 115 -6.43 -11.55 2.07
CA LYS A 115 -7.19 -12.79 1.89
C LYS A 115 -6.49 -13.95 2.58
N TYR A 116 -5.19 -14.14 2.31
CA TYR A 116 -4.42 -15.21 2.93
C TYR A 116 -4.39 -15.10 4.46
N LEU A 117 -4.11 -13.90 5.00
CA LEU A 117 -4.05 -13.68 6.44
C LEU A 117 -5.40 -13.98 7.11
N ILE A 118 -6.51 -13.55 6.50
CA ILE A 118 -7.86 -13.80 7.02
C ILE A 118 -8.22 -15.29 6.97
N GLU A 119 -7.93 -15.97 5.84
CA GLU A 119 -8.23 -17.39 5.66
C GLU A 119 -7.40 -18.29 6.60
N ASN A 120 -6.19 -17.87 6.94
CA ASN A 120 -5.26 -18.66 7.76
C ASN A 120 -5.12 -18.15 9.21
N ALA A 121 -5.85 -17.11 9.62
CA ALA A 121 -5.84 -16.56 10.99
C ALA A 121 -6.26 -17.56 12.08
N LYS A 122 -6.75 -18.74 11.70
CA LYS A 122 -7.15 -19.82 12.62
C LYS A 122 -6.01 -20.75 13.00
N ASP A 123 -4.88 -20.70 12.29
CA ASP A 123 -3.67 -21.41 12.71
C ASP A 123 -2.97 -20.59 13.81
N ASP A 124 -2.59 -21.24 14.91
CA ASP A 124 -1.90 -20.66 16.08
C ASP A 124 -0.57 -19.93 15.75
N ASN A 125 -0.15 -19.92 14.49
CA ASN A 125 1.08 -19.28 14.00
C ASN A 125 0.91 -17.80 13.60
N LEU A 126 -0.32 -17.27 13.54
CA LEU A 126 -0.59 -15.88 13.17
C LEU A 126 -1.06 -15.09 14.40
N GLU A 127 -0.10 -14.61 15.19
CA GLU A 127 -0.39 -13.93 16.47
C GLU A 127 -1.14 -12.60 16.28
N GLU A 128 -0.83 -11.78 15.26
CA GLU A 128 -1.44 -10.45 15.11
C GLU A 128 -1.33 -9.86 13.68
N LEU A 129 -2.35 -9.09 13.29
CA LEU A 129 -2.36 -8.33 12.03
C LEU A 129 -1.70 -6.96 12.24
N TYR A 130 -0.45 -6.82 11.81
CA TYR A 130 0.31 -5.58 11.97
C TYR A 130 -0.01 -4.54 10.88
N LEU A 131 -0.92 -3.61 11.22
CA LEU A 131 -1.38 -2.51 10.35
C LEU A 131 -0.86 -1.12 10.75
N SER A 132 -0.05 -1.02 11.81
CA SER A 132 0.62 0.22 12.21
C SER A 132 2.05 0.30 11.68
N LEU A 133 2.53 1.52 11.45
CA LEU A 133 3.95 1.79 11.22
C LEU A 133 4.77 1.57 12.50
N ASP A 134 6.07 1.38 12.34
CA ASP A 134 7.02 1.41 13.45
C ASP A 134 7.05 2.81 14.08
N GLU A 135 7.19 2.90 15.40
CA GLU A 135 7.21 4.17 16.14
C GLU A 135 8.34 5.11 15.68
N ASN A 136 9.43 4.55 15.14
CA ASN A 136 10.57 5.29 14.63
C ASN A 136 10.41 5.72 13.16
N GLU A 137 9.37 5.24 12.49
CA GLU A 137 9.14 5.55 11.09
C GLU A 137 8.37 6.87 10.95
N PRO A 138 8.87 7.85 10.19
CA PRO A 138 8.22 9.14 10.08
C PRO A 138 6.85 8.97 9.42
N ILE A 139 5.80 9.16 10.21
CA ILE A 139 4.44 9.20 9.68
C ILE A 139 4.35 10.41 8.75
N PRO A 140 3.82 10.23 7.53
CA PRO A 140 3.57 11.35 6.64
C PRO A 140 2.73 12.42 7.31
N LYS A 141 3.19 13.67 7.26
CA LYS A 141 2.54 14.81 7.93
C LYS A 141 1.06 14.94 7.54
N ASP A 142 0.72 14.60 6.30
CA ASP A 142 -0.65 14.67 5.79
C ASP A 142 -1.58 13.60 6.38
N PHE A 143 -1.02 12.46 6.82
CA PHE A 143 -1.76 11.39 7.49
C PHE A 143 -2.08 11.74 8.94
N VAL A 144 -1.13 12.33 9.66
CA VAL A 144 -1.31 12.82 11.04
C VAL A 144 -2.35 13.96 11.06
N LEU A 145 -2.31 14.85 10.06
CA LEU A 145 -3.26 15.95 9.94
C LEU A 145 -4.70 15.49 9.69
N ALA A 146 -4.93 14.32 9.08
CA ALA A 146 -6.27 13.77 8.88
C ALA A 146 -6.89 13.27 10.19
N LEU A 147 -6.10 12.53 10.99
CA LEU A 147 -6.52 12.03 12.30
C LEU A 147 -6.73 13.16 13.32
N ASP A 148 -5.86 14.17 13.30
CA ASP A 148 -6.01 15.36 14.16
C ASP A 148 -7.24 16.21 13.79
N LYS A 149 -7.62 16.24 12.51
CA LYS A 149 -8.81 16.97 12.05
C LYS A 149 -10.10 16.28 12.47
N GLU A 150 -10.17 14.96 12.38
CA GLU A 150 -11.31 14.18 12.88
C GLU A 150 -11.47 14.35 14.40
N ALA A 151 -10.39 14.20 15.17
CA ALA A 151 -10.43 14.40 16.62
C ALA A 151 -10.86 15.83 17.03
N LYS A 152 -10.44 16.85 16.27
CA LYS A 152 -10.85 18.25 16.51
C LYS A 152 -12.30 18.51 16.10
N MET A 153 -12.79 17.85 15.04
CA MET A 153 -14.18 17.96 14.61
C MET A 153 -15.12 17.34 15.64
N ASP A 154 -14.75 16.19 16.21
CA ASP A 154 -15.49 15.53 17.29
C ASP A 154 -15.49 16.35 18.58
N LEU A 155 -14.36 16.96 18.94
CA LEU A 155 -14.28 17.83 20.12
C LEU A 155 -15.18 19.07 19.97
N LYS A 156 -15.17 19.68 18.78
CA LYS A 156 -15.99 20.86 18.46
C LYS A 156 -17.48 20.53 18.39
N SER A 157 -17.84 19.34 17.89
CA SER A 157 -19.22 18.86 17.91
C SER A 157 -19.73 18.65 19.34
N ASN A 158 -18.90 18.10 20.22
CA ASN A 158 -19.25 17.92 21.63
C ASN A 158 -19.35 19.24 22.40
N GLU A 159 -18.54 20.24 22.07
CA GLU A 159 -18.61 21.58 22.67
C GLU A 159 -19.91 22.29 22.25
N CYS A 160 -20.30 22.18 20.97
CA CYS A 160 -21.55 22.75 20.46
C CYS A 160 -22.80 22.08 21.08
N LEU A 161 -22.76 20.77 21.33
CA LEU A 161 -23.85 20.07 22.03
C LEU A 161 -23.99 20.51 23.50
N LYS A 162 -22.88 20.82 24.18
CA LYS A 162 -22.92 21.36 25.55
C LYS A 162 -23.54 22.75 25.60
N GLU A 163 -23.18 23.63 24.66
CA GLU A 163 -23.79 24.96 24.57
C GLU A 163 -25.30 24.90 24.32
N ILE A 164 -25.78 23.92 23.55
CA ILE A 164 -27.22 23.73 23.30
C ILE A 164 -27.94 23.22 24.56
N LEU A 165 -27.36 22.27 25.29
CA LEU A 165 -27.95 21.72 26.52
C LEU A 165 -27.94 22.72 27.69
N ASP A 166 -26.90 23.55 27.78
CA ASP A 166 -26.82 24.62 28.80
C ASP A 166 -27.82 25.76 28.55
N CYS A 167 -28.34 25.89 27.32
CA CYS A 167 -29.39 26.86 26.99
C CYS A 167 -30.80 26.44 27.43
N ASP A 168 -31.07 25.13 27.56
CA ASP A 168 -32.40 24.63 27.94
C ASP A 168 -32.66 24.68 29.47
N ASP A 169 -31.61 24.79 30.29
CA ASP A 169 -31.72 24.89 31.76
C ASP A 169 -32.02 26.32 32.29
N LEU A 170 -32.13 27.32 31.40
CA LEU A 170 -32.45 28.71 31.77
C LEU A 170 -33.93 29.11 31.54
N THR A 171 -34.80 28.17 31.18
CA THR A 171 -36.25 28.40 31.06
C THR A 171 -37.06 27.56 32.04
N THR A 172 -36.99 27.90 33.33
CA THR A 172 -38.06 27.62 34.30
C THR A 172 -38.26 28.80 35.24
#